data_AF-A0A644T199-F1
#
_entry.id   AF-A0A644T199-F1
#
_cell.length_a   1.000
_cell.length_b   1.000
_cell.length_c   1.000
_cell.angle_alpha   90.00
_cell.angle_beta   90.00
_cell.angle_gamma   90.00
#
_symmetry.space_group_name_H-M   'P 1'
#
loop_
_entity.id
_entity.type
_entity.pdbx_description
1 polymer ?
#
loop_
_entity_poly.entity_id
_entity_poly.type
_entity_poly.pdbx_seq_one_letter_code
_entity_poly.pdbx_strand_id
1 'polypeptide(L)'
;MKFAMRLTFSVCLLLVAVAAGAASAAAKSAVVLPFVVNAPQSYAYLSKAVQATIQGRLDRPGVLEARAGQNKAASQAEAQQALRSSGADNAIWGSVSVMGNDCTVVMNSVDKAGKTWSKTAQAPVSELTTSVQKLTSALSQEVFGISSAMRTPGSTASGSPRGATANGDIVTNETGQQQVYLNPQFRYQGAGAEDGSRLRTQRLGYNMVDMAVGDFNGDGKNEIAILSDHDLRIYSWPANGQLKLIGETVVSRSNNNFSMRAIDLNRDRSMALVVTTTEESSNRPYSFIYSFKGNKFTTIADRIPYYVSVMRVPPTYSPTLVGQGWDSLKLFAPGVRIMTKQDGKFTLGTRLDLPTGATVFNCVWLPAGKNGKGEQLVMLTDDERIKLFQGHGNTLVHTTMERYSGSATGMDHYKGMPGLGVDKAYQLPSKYYAPMRLIAADIGNTGDYTLLVNKPISTAAQFFDRYRFFPQGEVHALYWDGVGLGLKWKTRRIRGSVAEIDLADVNNDGILDLVVGLNTSPDLGIGSRQCMITAYPLDVSATNPNVPADLSDFEISPN
;
A
#
# COMPACT_ATOMS: atom_id res chain seq x y z
N MET A 1 65.87 -32.81 16.91
CA MET A 1 64.48 -32.86 16.39
C MET A 1 63.40 -32.28 17.32
N LYS A 2 63.55 -32.31 18.67
CA LYS A 2 62.52 -31.78 19.59
C LYS A 2 62.49 -30.25 19.77
N PHE A 3 63.54 -29.53 19.35
CA PHE A 3 63.62 -28.07 19.45
C PHE A 3 63.05 -27.33 18.23
N ALA A 4 63.30 -27.85 17.02
CA ALA A 4 62.79 -27.28 15.78
C ALA A 4 61.25 -27.33 15.73
N MET A 5 60.64 -28.43 16.16
CA MET A 5 59.19 -28.63 16.12
C MET A 5 58.42 -27.70 17.09
N ARG A 6 59.03 -27.28 18.20
CA ARG A 6 58.42 -26.31 19.14
C ARG A 6 58.51 -24.87 18.63
N LEU A 7 59.57 -24.54 17.89
CA LEU A 7 59.72 -23.21 17.29
C LEU A 7 58.75 -23.02 16.12
N THR A 8 58.51 -24.06 15.30
CA THR A 8 57.54 -23.99 14.20
C THR A 8 56.10 -23.89 14.70
N PHE A 9 55.76 -24.58 15.79
CA PHE A 9 54.42 -24.51 16.38
C PHE A 9 54.14 -23.16 17.03
N SER A 10 55.12 -22.55 17.71
CA SER A 10 54.96 -21.21 18.29
C SER A 10 54.89 -20.10 17.23
N VAL A 11 55.60 -20.23 16.11
CA VAL A 11 55.53 -19.28 14.99
C VAL A 11 54.20 -19.42 14.22
N CYS A 12 53.67 -20.64 14.07
CA CYS A 12 52.33 -20.84 13.51
C CYS A 12 51.21 -20.35 14.44
N LEU A 13 51.36 -20.48 15.77
CA LEU A 13 50.38 -19.94 16.73
C LEU A 13 50.38 -18.40 16.75
N LEU A 14 51.55 -17.76 16.59
CA LEU A 14 51.65 -16.30 16.45
C LEU A 14 51.09 -15.80 15.11
N LEU A 15 51.26 -16.55 14.02
CA LEU A 15 50.71 -16.18 12.70
C LEU A 15 49.18 -16.36 12.63
N VAL A 16 48.60 -17.30 13.39
CA VAL A 16 47.14 -17.44 13.52
C VAL A 16 46.55 -16.35 14.44
N ALA A 17 47.29 -15.88 15.44
CA ALA A 17 46.86 -14.79 16.31
C ALA A 17 46.84 -13.40 15.62
N VAL A 18 47.64 -13.19 14.57
CA VAL A 18 47.66 -11.93 13.80
C VAL A 18 46.60 -11.90 12.69
N ALA A 19 46.05 -13.05 12.29
CA ALA A 19 44.97 -13.13 11.28
C ALA A 19 43.55 -12.95 11.86
N ALA A 20 43.38 -12.95 13.20
CA ALA A 20 42.09 -12.77 13.87
C ALA A 20 41.75 -11.31 14.22
N GLY A 21 42.50 -10.34 13.67
CA GLY A 21 42.37 -8.92 13.96
C GLY A 21 41.75 -8.08 12.85
N ALA A 22 40.86 -8.62 12.01
CA ALA A 22 39.97 -7.76 11.23
C ALA A 22 38.83 -7.33 12.15
N ALA A 23 39.08 -6.31 12.98
CA ALA A 23 38.02 -5.62 13.69
C ALA A 23 36.98 -5.19 12.65
N SER A 24 35.79 -5.80 12.69
CA SER A 24 34.62 -5.28 12.00
C SER A 24 34.49 -3.82 12.42
N ALA A 25 34.73 -2.88 11.51
CA ALA A 25 34.59 -1.47 11.80
C ALA A 25 33.19 -1.24 12.38
N ALA A 26 33.12 -0.78 13.63
CA ALA A 26 31.84 -0.50 14.27
C ALA A 26 31.04 0.46 13.38
N ALA A 27 29.75 0.16 13.16
CA ALA A 27 28.89 1.02 12.38
C ALA A 27 28.93 2.44 12.99
N LYS A 28 29.10 3.45 12.14
CA LYS A 28 29.07 4.84 12.60
C LYS A 28 27.68 5.12 13.18
N SER A 29 27.56 6.03 14.13
CA SER A 29 26.26 6.34 14.74
C SER A 29 25.99 7.85 14.74
N ALA A 30 24.73 8.23 14.53
CA ALA A 30 24.30 9.61 14.53
C ALA A 30 22.95 9.79 15.24
N VAL A 31 22.80 10.90 15.98
CA VAL A 31 21.50 11.37 16.49
C VAL A 31 21.06 12.59 15.69
N VAL A 32 19.85 12.55 15.14
CA VAL A 32 19.27 13.66 14.39
C VAL A 32 18.26 14.36 15.28
N LEU A 33 18.49 15.62 15.63
CA LEU A 33 17.64 16.43 16.52
C LEU A 33 16.51 17.11 15.73
N PRO A 34 15.37 17.45 16.37
CA PRO A 34 14.32 18.20 15.69
C PRO A 34 14.81 19.59 15.29
N PHE A 35 14.51 20.01 14.06
CA PHE A 35 15.00 21.27 13.51
C PHE A 35 14.23 22.46 14.10
N VAL A 36 14.92 23.58 14.32
CA VAL A 36 14.28 24.84 14.70
C VAL A 36 13.51 25.38 13.49
N VAL A 37 12.25 25.79 13.68
CA VAL A 37 11.42 26.30 12.58
C VAL A 37 11.12 27.77 12.83
N ASN A 38 11.61 28.63 11.94
CA ASN A 38 11.37 30.07 11.93
C ASN A 38 10.39 30.38 10.78
N ALA A 39 9.12 30.10 11.00
CA ALA A 39 8.06 30.20 10.02
C ALA A 39 6.69 30.41 10.71
N PRO A 40 5.63 30.79 9.97
CA PRO A 40 4.27 30.78 10.50
C PRO A 40 3.92 29.44 11.16
N GLN A 41 3.00 29.46 12.12
CA GLN A 41 2.62 28.28 12.92
C GLN A 41 2.16 27.09 12.07
N SER A 42 1.62 27.35 10.87
CA SER A 42 1.27 26.33 9.88
C SER A 42 2.44 25.45 9.45
N TYR A 43 3.69 25.90 9.61
CA TYR A 43 4.91 25.17 9.26
C TYR A 43 5.60 24.49 10.46
N ALA A 44 5.02 24.52 11.67
CA ALA A 44 5.63 23.94 12.87
C ALA A 44 5.96 22.43 12.71
N TYR A 45 5.24 21.73 11.83
CA TYR A 45 5.47 20.32 11.49
C TYR A 45 6.85 20.06 10.86
N LEU A 46 7.46 21.05 10.21
CA LEU A 46 8.77 20.91 9.53
C LEU A 46 9.88 20.49 10.50
N SER A 47 9.74 20.82 11.78
CA SER A 47 10.71 20.51 12.82
C SER A 47 11.00 19.00 12.91
N LYS A 48 9.95 18.18 12.92
CA LYS A 48 10.05 16.71 12.98
C LYS A 48 10.09 16.07 11.59
N ALA A 49 9.46 16.69 10.58
CA ALA A 49 9.45 16.15 9.22
C ALA A 49 10.85 16.17 8.57
N VAL A 50 11.60 17.26 8.75
CA VAL A 50 12.99 17.37 8.25
C VAL A 50 13.90 16.40 9.00
N GLN A 51 13.73 16.30 10.33
CA GLN A 51 14.44 15.35 11.17
C GLN A 51 14.27 13.89 10.68
N ALA A 52 13.03 13.45 10.48
CA ALA A 52 12.72 12.10 10.01
C ALA A 52 13.27 11.83 8.60
N THR A 53 13.24 12.83 7.72
CA THR A 53 13.78 12.73 6.35
C THR A 53 15.29 12.52 6.36
N ILE A 54 16.02 13.24 7.22
CA ILE A 54 17.47 13.11 7.36
C ILE A 54 17.80 11.75 7.98
N GLN A 55 17.11 11.38 9.05
CA GLN A 55 17.29 10.08 9.72
C GLN A 55 17.13 8.92 8.72
N GLY A 56 16.00 8.85 8.01
CA GLY A 56 15.73 7.75 7.09
C GLY A 56 16.68 7.65 5.90
N ARG A 57 17.45 8.71 5.60
CA ARG A 57 18.47 8.69 4.54
C ARG A 57 19.87 8.37 5.03
N LEU A 58 20.18 8.76 6.26
CA LEU A 58 21.44 8.41 6.90
C LEU A 58 21.44 6.96 7.39
N ASP A 59 20.28 6.44 7.81
CA ASP A 59 20.17 5.11 8.36
C ASP A 59 20.47 4.03 7.29
N ARG A 60 21.58 3.33 7.51
CA ARG A 60 22.10 2.24 6.68
C ARG A 60 22.57 1.14 7.62
N PRO A 61 21.75 0.09 7.84
CA PRO A 61 22.08 -1.00 8.76
C PRO A 61 23.47 -1.58 8.48
N GLY A 62 24.31 -1.65 9.51
CA GLY A 62 25.69 -2.13 9.42
C GLY A 62 26.71 -1.11 8.89
N VAL A 63 26.30 0.11 8.51
CA VAL A 63 27.19 1.17 7.98
C VAL A 63 27.07 2.47 8.78
N LEU A 64 25.84 2.98 8.97
CA LEU A 64 25.53 4.18 9.74
C LEU A 64 24.17 4.00 10.42
N GLU A 65 24.12 3.96 11.73
CA GLU A 65 22.86 3.95 12.50
C GLU A 65 22.42 5.37 12.82
N ALA A 66 21.29 5.81 12.27
CA ALA A 66 20.76 7.14 12.54
C ALA A 66 19.49 7.06 13.40
N ARG A 67 19.52 7.71 14.57
CA ARG A 67 18.42 7.71 15.54
C ARG A 67 17.81 9.10 15.66
N ALA A 68 16.50 9.18 15.92
CA ALA A 68 15.84 10.44 16.18
C ALA A 68 16.06 10.89 17.63
N GLY A 69 16.54 12.12 17.83
CA GLY A 69 16.60 12.76 19.14
C GLY A 69 15.29 13.45 19.52
N GLN A 70 14.98 13.52 20.81
CA GLN A 70 13.72 14.13 21.25
C GLN A 70 13.81 15.63 21.49
N ASN A 71 14.99 16.14 21.86
CA ASN A 71 15.19 17.53 22.25
C ASN A 71 15.75 18.37 21.09
N LYS A 72 15.20 19.57 20.89
CA LYS A 72 15.74 20.56 19.95
C LYS A 72 17.08 21.08 20.44
N ALA A 73 17.96 21.43 19.51
CA ALA A 73 19.15 22.21 19.79
C ALA A 73 19.16 23.45 18.90
N ALA A 74 19.24 24.62 19.52
CA ALA A 74 19.45 25.89 18.86
C ALA A 74 20.94 26.26 18.76
N SER A 75 21.81 25.59 19.53
CA SER A 75 23.25 25.85 19.56
C SER A 75 24.09 24.56 19.50
N GLN A 76 25.37 24.71 19.15
CA GLN A 76 26.34 23.62 19.19
C GLN A 76 26.48 23.02 20.60
N ALA A 77 26.42 23.85 21.65
CA ALA A 77 26.55 23.39 23.03
C ALA A 77 25.39 22.44 23.43
N GLU A 78 24.16 22.80 23.05
CA GLU A 78 22.97 21.96 23.24
C GLU A 78 23.03 20.67 22.42
N ALA A 79 23.52 20.76 21.17
CA ALA A 79 23.71 19.58 20.32
C ALA A 79 24.78 18.63 20.88
N GLN A 80 25.86 19.15 21.45
CA GLN A 80 26.88 18.35 22.14
C GLN A 80 26.33 17.70 23.42
N GLN A 81 25.44 18.38 24.15
CA GLN A 81 24.77 17.78 25.30
C GLN A 81 23.86 16.62 24.87
N ALA A 82 23.08 16.81 23.80
CA ALA A 82 22.25 15.76 23.22
C ALA A 82 23.07 14.60 22.64
N LEU A 83 24.27 14.89 22.10
CA LEU A 83 25.20 13.85 21.65
C LEU A 83 25.62 12.95 22.81
N ARG A 84 26.03 13.55 23.93
CA ARG A 84 26.46 12.82 25.14
C ARG A 84 25.35 11.94 25.71
N SER A 85 24.11 12.38 25.69
CA SER A 85 22.97 11.58 26.19
C SER A 85 22.57 10.46 25.22
N SER A 86 22.80 10.64 23.91
CA SER A 86 22.42 9.65 22.90
C SER A 86 23.41 8.49 22.73
N GLY A 87 24.68 8.68 23.13
CA GLY A 87 25.77 7.72 22.89
C GLY A 87 26.26 7.65 21.43
N ALA A 88 25.64 8.39 20.50
CA ALA A 88 26.00 8.42 19.09
C ALA A 88 27.37 9.11 18.84
N ASP A 89 27.96 8.92 17.66
CA ASP A 89 29.23 9.53 17.28
C ASP A 89 29.10 10.97 16.77
N ASN A 90 27.94 11.31 16.21
CA ASN A 90 27.62 12.65 15.72
C ASN A 90 26.21 13.10 16.13
N ALA A 91 26.04 14.38 16.41
CA ALA A 91 24.72 15.02 16.56
C ALA A 91 24.46 15.98 15.41
N ILE A 92 23.28 15.87 14.81
CA ILE A 92 22.84 16.66 13.66
C ILE A 92 21.69 17.56 14.09
N TRP A 93 21.78 18.85 13.83
CA TRP A 93 20.75 19.83 14.16
C TRP A 93 20.71 20.94 13.11
N GLY A 94 19.71 21.81 13.18
CA GLY A 94 19.62 22.87 12.21
C GLY A 94 18.34 23.69 12.31
N SER A 95 18.12 24.53 11.31
CA SER A 95 16.94 25.36 11.21
C SER A 95 16.32 25.34 9.82
N VAL A 96 15.01 25.58 9.79
CA VAL A 96 14.24 25.85 8.58
C VAL A 96 13.56 27.19 8.76
N SER A 97 13.91 28.17 7.93
CA SER A 97 13.27 29.48 7.90
C SER A 97 12.42 29.60 6.64
N VAL A 98 11.15 30.00 6.77
CA VAL A 98 10.24 30.22 5.62
C VAL A 98 9.85 31.68 5.57
N MET A 99 10.07 32.32 4.42
CA MET A 99 9.70 33.70 4.16
C MET A 99 8.99 33.79 2.81
N GLY A 100 7.68 34.05 2.84
CA GLY A 100 6.86 34.02 1.62
C GLY A 100 6.86 32.63 0.97
N ASN A 101 7.32 32.55 -0.28
CA ASN A 101 7.40 31.32 -1.06
C ASN A 101 8.77 30.63 -0.99
N ASP A 102 9.74 31.23 -0.29
CA ASP A 102 11.10 30.72 -0.20
C ASP A 102 11.40 30.14 1.18
N CYS A 103 12.31 29.18 1.21
CA CYS A 103 12.83 28.59 2.43
C CYS A 103 14.36 28.55 2.45
N THR A 104 14.91 28.67 3.64
CA THR A 104 16.33 28.45 3.91
C THR A 104 16.46 27.32 4.91
N VAL A 105 17.27 26.31 4.59
CA VAL A 105 17.61 25.20 5.48
C VAL A 105 19.08 25.30 5.84
N VAL A 106 19.36 25.36 7.14
CA VAL A 106 20.71 25.25 7.68
C VAL A 106 20.84 23.90 8.36
N MET A 107 21.84 23.11 7.99
CA MET A 107 22.13 21.81 8.59
C MET A 107 23.53 21.83 9.19
N ASN A 108 23.63 21.43 10.45
CA ASN A 108 24.86 21.37 11.23
C ASN A 108 25.08 19.96 11.76
N SER A 109 26.34 19.57 11.94
CA SER A 109 26.75 18.35 12.63
C SER A 109 27.92 18.63 13.57
N VAL A 110 28.02 17.89 14.67
CA VAL A 110 29.13 17.93 15.61
C VAL A 110 29.48 16.51 16.04
N ASP A 111 30.78 16.18 16.05
CA ASP A 111 31.25 14.89 16.53
C ASP A 111 31.65 14.93 18.02
N LYS A 112 32.04 13.76 18.56
CA LYS A 112 32.53 13.61 19.94
C LYS A 112 33.75 14.47 20.27
N ALA A 113 34.59 14.80 19.27
CA ALA A 113 35.76 15.65 19.43
C ALA A 113 35.43 17.15 19.32
N GLY A 114 34.17 17.49 19.04
CA GLY A 114 33.71 18.87 18.87
C GLY A 114 33.96 19.44 17.48
N LYS A 115 34.40 18.62 16.51
CA LYS A 115 34.54 19.05 15.11
C LYS A 115 33.16 19.28 14.52
N THR A 116 32.97 20.43 13.89
CA THR A 116 31.68 20.81 13.30
C THR A 116 31.70 20.74 11.78
N TRP A 117 30.51 20.55 11.23
CA TRP A 117 30.19 20.68 9.81
C TRP A 117 28.91 21.50 9.67
N SER A 118 28.83 22.38 8.67
CA SER A 118 27.64 23.20 8.42
C SER A 118 27.46 23.47 6.94
N LYS A 119 26.24 23.33 6.43
CA LYS A 119 25.84 23.78 5.10
C LYS A 119 24.44 24.35 5.09
N THR A 120 24.22 25.27 4.16
CA THR A 120 22.95 25.95 3.95
C THR A 120 22.45 25.74 2.53
N ALA A 121 21.14 25.62 2.37
CA ALA A 121 20.47 25.63 1.07
C ALA A 121 19.30 26.62 1.10
N GLN A 122 19.17 27.41 0.03
CA GLN A 122 18.00 28.25 -0.24
C GLN A 122 17.26 27.72 -1.46
N ALA A 123 15.93 27.60 -1.37
CA ALA A 123 15.07 27.16 -2.46
C ALA A 123 13.61 27.57 -2.20
N PRO A 124 12.72 27.51 -3.21
CA PRO A 124 11.28 27.60 -2.96
C PRO A 124 10.81 26.55 -1.95
N VAL A 125 9.75 26.86 -1.17
CA VAL A 125 9.16 25.93 -0.18
C VAL A 125 8.75 24.61 -0.82
N SER A 126 8.31 24.61 -2.08
CA SER A 126 7.99 23.41 -2.87
C SER A 126 9.19 22.48 -3.10
N GLU A 127 10.41 23.00 -3.04
CA GLU A 127 11.67 22.26 -3.20
C GLU A 127 12.38 21.95 -1.87
N LEU A 128 11.77 22.29 -0.73
CA LEU A 128 12.36 22.07 0.61
C LEU A 128 12.89 20.65 0.79
N THR A 129 12.12 19.65 0.36
CA THR A 129 12.50 18.24 0.42
C THR A 129 13.78 17.98 -0.37
N THR A 130 13.89 18.51 -1.59
CA THR A 130 15.07 18.37 -2.45
C THR A 130 16.30 19.01 -1.81
N SER A 131 16.14 20.19 -1.20
CA SER A 131 17.21 20.89 -0.48
C SER A 131 17.72 20.10 0.73
N VAL A 132 16.81 19.55 1.55
CA VAL A 132 17.17 18.68 2.68
C VAL A 132 17.90 17.42 2.20
N GLN A 133 17.50 16.84 1.08
CA GLN A 133 18.16 15.66 0.50
C GLN A 133 19.58 15.97 0.04
N LYS A 134 19.80 17.09 -0.66
CA LYS A 134 21.13 17.52 -1.09
C LYS A 134 22.06 17.74 0.11
N LEU A 135 21.57 18.41 1.16
CA LEU A 135 22.32 18.63 2.39
C LEU A 135 22.63 17.30 3.11
N THR A 136 21.68 16.37 3.15
CA THR A 136 21.89 15.04 3.77
C THR A 136 22.92 14.21 3.00
N SER A 137 22.91 14.25 1.67
CA SER A 137 23.93 13.58 0.85
C SER A 137 25.32 14.18 1.06
N ALA A 138 25.42 15.51 1.13
CA ALA A 138 26.69 16.19 1.43
C ALA A 138 27.20 15.81 2.83
N LEU A 139 26.32 15.78 3.83
CA LEU A 139 26.64 15.32 5.18
C LEU A 139 27.13 13.86 5.19
N SER A 140 26.40 12.95 4.53
CA SER A 140 26.77 11.53 4.36
C SER A 140 28.17 11.36 3.79
N GLN A 141 28.50 12.13 2.76
CA GLN A 141 29.80 12.03 2.08
C GLN A 141 30.93 12.68 2.88
N GLU A 142 30.72 13.90 3.39
CA GLU A 142 31.79 14.73 3.96
C GLU A 142 32.04 14.43 5.44
N VAL A 143 31.00 14.06 6.20
CA VAL A 143 31.12 13.73 7.64
C VAL A 143 31.29 12.24 7.83
N PHE A 144 30.50 11.42 7.12
CA PHE A 144 30.52 9.97 7.32
C PHE A 144 31.38 9.23 6.29
N GLY A 145 31.89 9.88 5.23
CA GLY A 145 32.69 9.21 4.20
C GLY A 145 31.90 8.19 3.38
N ILE A 146 30.57 8.31 3.38
CA ILE A 146 29.65 7.37 2.74
C ILE A 146 29.21 7.96 1.40
N SER A 147 29.85 7.51 0.32
CA SER A 147 29.48 7.90 -1.04
C SER A 147 28.11 7.32 -1.43
N SER A 148 27.24 8.17 -1.96
CA SER A 148 26.01 7.76 -2.65
C SER A 148 26.33 7.27 -4.07
N ALA A 149 27.13 6.21 -4.20
CA ALA A 149 27.30 5.52 -5.47
C ALA A 149 26.22 4.44 -5.59
N MET A 150 25.29 4.68 -6.51
CA MET A 150 24.31 3.72 -7.01
C MET A 150 25.01 2.43 -7.44
N ARG A 151 24.75 1.31 -6.75
CA ARG A 151 25.00 -0.03 -7.34
C ARG A 151 23.80 -0.39 -8.18
N THR A 152 23.96 -0.32 -9.50
CA THR A 152 23.19 -1.09 -10.47
C THR A 152 23.44 -2.58 -10.24
N PRO A 153 22.40 -3.45 -10.19
CA PRO A 153 22.59 -4.89 -10.17
C PRO A 153 23.00 -5.33 -11.58
N GLY A 154 24.21 -5.86 -11.72
CA GLY A 154 24.67 -6.47 -12.97
C GLY A 154 26.14 -6.20 -13.28
N SER A 155 27.05 -6.91 -12.61
CA SER A 155 28.25 -7.44 -13.26
C SER A 155 28.84 -8.56 -12.42
N THR A 156 28.99 -9.70 -13.08
CA THR A 156 29.61 -10.93 -12.63
C THR A 156 31.12 -10.74 -12.43
N ALA A 157 31.67 -11.34 -11.38
CA ALA A 157 33.03 -11.85 -11.39
C ALA A 157 33.06 -13.21 -10.69
N SER A 158 33.50 -14.18 -11.46
CA SER A 158 33.62 -15.62 -11.21
C SER A 158 34.65 -15.97 -10.14
N GLY A 159 34.31 -16.94 -9.29
CA GLY A 159 35.22 -17.65 -8.40
C GLY A 159 34.74 -19.09 -8.18
N SER A 160 35.39 -20.04 -8.85
CA SER A 160 35.12 -21.49 -8.85
C SER A 160 35.43 -22.17 -7.49
N PRO A 161 34.98 -23.43 -7.28
CA PRO A 161 34.59 -23.97 -5.97
C PRO A 161 35.74 -24.69 -5.23
N ARG A 162 35.66 -24.74 -3.90
CA ARG A 162 36.53 -25.61 -3.10
C ARG A 162 35.77 -26.31 -1.96
N GLY A 163 35.57 -27.61 -2.17
CA GLY A 163 35.95 -28.68 -1.25
C GLY A 163 35.25 -28.75 0.10
N ALA A 164 34.34 -29.71 0.22
CA ALA A 164 33.86 -30.22 1.50
C ALA A 164 34.99 -30.92 2.27
N THR A 165 35.08 -30.64 3.57
CA THR A 165 35.62 -31.60 4.56
C THR A 165 34.79 -31.47 5.82
N ALA A 166 34.17 -32.59 6.17
CA ALA A 166 33.38 -32.81 7.37
C ALA A 166 34.26 -32.91 8.62
N ASN A 167 33.75 -32.35 9.71
CA ASN A 167 33.76 -32.83 11.11
C ASN A 167 33.12 -31.67 11.89
N GLY A 168 31.90 -31.75 12.40
CA GLY A 168 31.38 -32.86 13.19
C GLY A 168 31.41 -32.44 14.65
N ASP A 169 30.63 -31.42 15.00
CA ASP A 169 30.19 -31.22 16.37
C ASP A 169 28.68 -31.04 16.35
N ILE A 170 28.02 -32.08 16.85
CA ILE A 170 26.59 -32.30 16.84
C ILE A 170 26.01 -31.47 17.99
N VAL A 171 25.34 -30.37 17.64
CA VAL A 171 24.13 -29.96 18.35
C VAL A 171 22.99 -30.24 17.38
N THR A 172 22.40 -31.42 17.54
CA THR A 172 21.20 -31.84 16.86
C THR A 172 20.07 -30.86 17.13
N ASN A 173 19.41 -30.48 16.04
CA ASN A 173 18.19 -29.68 15.97
C ASN A 173 17.12 -30.11 16.99
N GLU A 174 16.63 -29.12 17.74
CA GLU A 174 15.28 -29.14 18.33
C GLU A 174 14.53 -27.88 17.91
N THR A 175 14.23 -27.77 16.61
CA THR A 175 12.94 -27.30 16.05
C THR A 175 13.03 -27.42 14.53
N GLY A 176 12.95 -28.65 14.05
CA GLY A 176 12.52 -28.89 12.67
C GLY A 176 11.00 -28.74 12.62
N GLN A 177 10.53 -27.71 11.93
CA GLN A 177 9.28 -27.77 11.18
C GLN A 177 9.42 -26.79 10.01
N GLN A 178 9.45 -27.35 8.80
CA GLN A 178 9.22 -26.60 7.56
C GLN A 178 7.93 -25.79 7.75
N GLN A 179 8.06 -24.49 7.97
CA GLN A 179 6.92 -23.58 7.99
C GLN A 179 6.59 -23.28 6.53
N VAL A 180 5.45 -23.80 6.10
CA VAL A 180 4.95 -23.76 4.73
C VAL A 180 4.04 -22.52 4.62
N TYR A 181 4.35 -21.58 3.71
CA TYR A 181 3.77 -20.24 3.64
C TYR A 181 2.94 -20.00 2.37
N LEU A 182 1.88 -19.17 2.51
CA LEU A 182 1.00 -18.76 1.41
C LEU A 182 1.72 -18.02 0.27
N ASN A 183 2.66 -17.13 0.62
CA ASN A 183 3.61 -16.51 -0.31
C ASN A 183 4.83 -15.99 0.47
N PRO A 184 6.08 -16.25 0.02
CA PRO A 184 7.30 -15.75 0.66
C PRO A 184 7.38 -14.22 0.82
N GLN A 185 6.71 -13.44 -0.04
CA GLN A 185 6.65 -11.98 0.06
C GLN A 185 5.83 -11.47 1.25
N PHE A 186 5.19 -12.36 2.03
CA PHE A 186 4.39 -12.00 3.21
C PHE A 186 5.20 -12.09 4.52
N ARG A 187 6.45 -12.59 4.45
CA ARG A 187 7.47 -12.51 5.51
C ARG A 187 8.73 -11.87 4.94
N TYR A 188 9.56 -11.19 5.72
CA TYR A 188 10.77 -10.50 5.22
C TYR A 188 11.92 -11.46 4.79
N GLN A 189 11.63 -12.71 4.43
CA GLN A 189 12.60 -13.70 3.95
C GLN A 189 12.77 -13.70 2.42
N GLY A 190 14.02 -13.84 1.96
CA GLY A 190 14.48 -13.61 0.59
C GLY A 190 13.50 -14.04 -0.50
N ALA A 191 13.12 -13.09 -1.37
CA ALA A 191 12.28 -13.36 -2.53
C ALA A 191 12.56 -12.27 -3.57
N GLY A 192 13.45 -12.61 -4.51
CA GLY A 192 13.75 -11.79 -5.68
C GLY A 192 12.62 -11.87 -6.72
N ALA A 193 12.66 -11.01 -7.73
CA ALA A 193 11.68 -11.04 -8.83
C ALA A 193 11.77 -12.32 -9.69
N GLU A 194 12.85 -13.09 -9.55
CA GLU A 194 13.14 -14.29 -10.35
C GLU A 194 12.58 -15.59 -9.74
N ASP A 195 12.05 -15.56 -8.52
CA ASP A 195 11.58 -16.74 -7.78
C ASP A 195 10.07 -17.01 -7.93
N GLY A 196 9.41 -16.38 -8.92
CA GLY A 196 7.96 -16.54 -9.16
C GLY A 196 7.01 -15.96 -8.08
N SER A 197 7.53 -15.66 -6.88
CA SER A 197 6.76 -15.14 -5.73
C SER A 197 6.05 -13.80 -5.95
N ARG A 198 6.38 -13.07 -7.04
CA ARG A 198 5.71 -11.82 -7.42
C ARG A 198 5.82 -11.57 -8.92
N LEU A 199 4.67 -11.57 -9.59
CA LEU A 199 4.53 -11.20 -11.00
C LEU A 199 4.36 -9.69 -11.14
N ARG A 200 4.83 -9.13 -12.26
CA ARG A 200 4.73 -7.69 -12.57
C ARG A 200 4.56 -7.45 -14.06
N THR A 201 3.70 -6.51 -14.39
CA THR A 201 3.50 -6.07 -15.78
C THR A 201 4.47 -4.95 -16.15
N GLN A 202 4.52 -4.62 -17.44
CA GLN A 202 5.02 -3.33 -17.90
C GLN A 202 4.20 -2.17 -17.29
N ARG A 203 4.79 -0.97 -17.28
CA ARG A 203 4.05 0.25 -16.96
C ARG A 203 3.20 0.69 -18.14
N LEU A 204 1.97 1.11 -17.86
CA LEU A 204 1.02 1.65 -18.82
C LEU A 204 0.91 3.16 -18.61
N GLY A 205 0.87 3.92 -19.71
CA GLY A 205 1.01 5.39 -19.70
C GLY A 205 -0.22 6.19 -19.26
N TYR A 206 -1.06 5.65 -18.39
CA TYR A 206 -2.30 6.28 -17.92
C TYR A 206 -2.61 5.92 -16.46
N ASN A 207 -3.51 6.69 -15.86
CA ASN A 207 -3.99 6.49 -14.48
C ASN A 207 -5.01 5.35 -14.39
N MET A 208 -4.87 4.48 -13.39
CA MET A 208 -5.86 3.45 -13.06
C MET A 208 -6.85 3.98 -12.02
N VAL A 209 -8.13 3.93 -12.34
CA VAL A 209 -9.25 4.27 -11.44
C VAL A 209 -9.71 3.03 -10.69
N ASP A 210 -9.87 1.90 -11.38
CA ASP A 210 -10.34 0.62 -10.84
C ASP A 210 -9.79 -0.54 -11.71
N MET A 211 -9.86 -1.76 -11.21
CA MET A 211 -9.41 -2.98 -11.86
C MET A 211 -10.34 -4.16 -11.53
N ALA A 212 -10.59 -5.03 -12.51
CA ALA A 212 -11.27 -6.29 -12.26
C ALA A 212 -10.59 -7.40 -13.06
N VAL A 213 -10.54 -8.59 -12.49
CA VAL A 213 -9.97 -9.77 -13.13
C VAL A 213 -11.03 -10.86 -13.29
N GLY A 214 -11.10 -11.42 -14.49
CA GLY A 214 -11.63 -12.75 -14.74
C GLY A 214 -12.11 -12.94 -16.17
N ASP A 215 -12.85 -14.02 -16.43
CA ASP A 215 -13.26 -14.40 -17.80
C ASP A 215 -14.30 -13.43 -18.37
N PHE A 216 -13.85 -12.49 -19.21
CA PHE A 216 -14.70 -11.48 -19.85
C PHE A 216 -15.05 -11.84 -21.29
N ASN A 217 -14.21 -12.63 -21.98
CA ASN A 217 -14.45 -13.03 -23.36
C ASN A 217 -15.20 -14.37 -23.50
N GLY A 218 -15.34 -15.14 -22.42
CA GLY A 218 -16.05 -16.42 -22.35
C GLY A 218 -15.23 -17.63 -22.83
N ASP A 219 -13.89 -17.56 -22.85
CA ASP A 219 -13.01 -18.64 -23.30
C ASP A 219 -12.51 -19.56 -22.16
N GLY A 220 -12.92 -19.28 -20.92
CA GLY A 220 -12.52 -20.00 -19.72
C GLY A 220 -11.22 -19.52 -19.09
N LYS A 221 -10.58 -18.48 -19.64
CA LYS A 221 -9.39 -17.84 -19.07
C LYS A 221 -9.74 -16.46 -18.52
N ASN A 222 -8.99 -16.04 -17.52
CA ASN A 222 -9.12 -14.74 -16.91
C ASN A 222 -8.37 -13.68 -17.72
N GLU A 223 -9.07 -12.56 -17.94
CA GLU A 223 -8.52 -11.31 -18.44
C GLU A 223 -8.50 -10.23 -17.35
N ILE A 224 -7.84 -9.12 -17.64
CA ILE A 224 -7.74 -7.97 -16.76
C ILE A 224 -8.45 -6.79 -17.41
N ALA A 225 -9.51 -6.30 -16.76
CA ALA A 225 -10.14 -5.04 -17.09
C ALA A 225 -9.51 -3.93 -16.25
N ILE A 226 -9.06 -2.86 -16.92
CA ILE A 226 -8.57 -1.64 -16.29
C ILE A 226 -9.50 -0.49 -16.68
N LEU A 227 -10.04 0.18 -15.67
CA LEU A 227 -10.79 1.42 -15.83
C LEU A 227 -9.81 2.59 -15.66
N SER A 228 -9.67 3.45 -16.67
CA SER A 228 -8.98 4.74 -16.55
C SER A 228 -9.99 5.87 -16.40
N ASP A 229 -9.55 7.13 -16.48
CA ASP A 229 -10.42 8.29 -16.23
C ASP A 229 -11.68 8.32 -17.12
N HIS A 230 -11.59 7.84 -18.38
CA HIS A 230 -12.71 7.78 -19.34
C HIS A 230 -12.85 6.47 -20.12
N ASP A 231 -11.83 5.61 -20.12
CA ASP A 231 -11.79 4.41 -20.96
C ASP A 231 -11.86 3.14 -20.13
N LEU A 232 -12.39 2.10 -20.75
CA LEU A 232 -12.36 0.73 -20.27
C LEU A 232 -11.52 -0.11 -21.23
N ARG A 233 -10.46 -0.72 -20.71
CA ARG A 233 -9.51 -1.54 -21.50
C ARG A 233 -9.45 -2.94 -20.93
N ILE A 234 -9.46 -3.95 -21.80
CA ILE A 234 -9.27 -5.36 -21.43
C ILE A 234 -7.95 -5.86 -21.99
N TYR A 235 -7.18 -6.49 -21.12
CA TYR A 235 -5.88 -7.06 -21.39
C TYR A 235 -5.88 -8.56 -21.13
N SER A 236 -5.16 -9.29 -21.98
CA SER A 236 -4.69 -10.64 -21.66
C SER A 236 -3.29 -10.53 -21.04
N TRP A 237 -2.97 -11.42 -20.10
CA TRP A 237 -1.62 -11.54 -19.52
C TRP A 237 -0.94 -12.85 -19.93
N PRO A 238 -0.34 -12.91 -21.14
CA PRO A 238 0.37 -14.09 -21.60
C PRO A 238 1.64 -14.38 -20.77
N ALA A 239 2.11 -15.62 -20.81
CA ALA A 239 3.28 -16.12 -20.07
C ALA A 239 4.59 -15.38 -20.37
N ASN A 240 4.67 -14.61 -21.46
CA ASN A 240 5.82 -13.74 -21.74
C ASN A 240 5.91 -12.51 -20.80
N GLY A 241 4.93 -12.35 -19.90
CA GLY A 241 4.91 -11.35 -18.84
C GLY A 241 4.38 -9.97 -19.25
N GLN A 242 4.06 -9.75 -20.53
CA GLN A 242 3.58 -8.44 -21.00
C GLN A 242 2.07 -8.45 -21.25
N LEU A 243 1.37 -7.47 -20.67
CA LEU A 243 -0.05 -7.27 -20.95
C LEU A 243 -0.25 -6.95 -22.43
N LYS A 244 -1.16 -7.67 -23.08
CA LYS A 244 -1.59 -7.43 -24.45
C LYS A 244 -3.01 -6.88 -24.44
N LEU A 245 -3.19 -5.66 -24.93
CA LEU A 245 -4.51 -5.05 -25.11
C LEU A 245 -5.29 -5.88 -26.14
N ILE A 246 -6.48 -6.31 -25.76
CA ILE A 246 -7.38 -7.11 -26.63
C ILE A 246 -8.71 -6.40 -26.90
N GLY A 247 -9.07 -5.39 -26.10
CA GLY A 247 -10.23 -4.56 -26.35
C GLY A 247 -10.16 -3.23 -25.62
N GLU A 248 -10.75 -2.20 -26.22
CA GLU A 248 -10.89 -0.87 -25.63
C GLU A 248 -12.23 -0.25 -26.02
N THR A 249 -12.85 0.49 -25.09
CA THR A 249 -14.01 1.33 -25.35
C THR A 249 -13.98 2.58 -24.48
N VAL A 250 -14.59 3.66 -24.96
CA VAL A 250 -14.80 4.88 -24.17
C VAL A 250 -16.10 4.72 -23.39
N VAL A 251 -16.04 4.80 -22.06
CA VAL A 251 -17.24 4.69 -21.21
C VAL A 251 -18.08 5.97 -21.34
N SER A 252 -17.44 7.11 -21.12
CA SER A 252 -18.05 8.43 -21.29
C SER A 252 -16.97 9.49 -21.48
N ARG A 253 -17.20 10.42 -22.41
CA ARG A 253 -16.29 11.56 -22.63
C ARG A 253 -16.54 12.71 -21.66
N SER A 254 -17.71 12.75 -21.02
CA SER A 254 -18.14 13.87 -20.18
C SER A 254 -18.25 13.52 -18.70
N ASN A 255 -18.29 12.24 -18.36
CA ASN A 255 -18.38 11.78 -16.99
C ASN A 255 -17.02 11.23 -16.56
N ASN A 256 -16.75 11.36 -15.27
CA ASN A 256 -15.59 10.73 -14.63
C ASN A 256 -15.96 9.29 -14.26
N ASN A 257 -15.09 8.36 -14.61
CA ASN A 257 -15.18 6.99 -14.13
C ASN A 257 -14.97 6.95 -12.61
N PHE A 258 -15.79 6.17 -11.90
CA PHE A 258 -15.81 6.15 -10.44
C PHE A 258 -15.52 4.77 -9.84
N SER A 259 -16.14 3.71 -10.36
CA SER A 259 -15.94 2.34 -9.89
C SER A 259 -16.27 1.30 -10.96
N MET A 260 -15.71 0.10 -10.85
CA MET A 260 -15.99 -1.06 -11.69
C MET A 260 -16.12 -2.35 -10.87
N ARG A 261 -17.07 -3.21 -11.21
CA ARG A 261 -17.21 -4.56 -10.65
C ARG A 261 -17.54 -5.57 -11.75
N ALA A 262 -17.14 -6.82 -11.57
CA ALA A 262 -17.46 -7.92 -12.48
C ALA A 262 -18.60 -8.79 -11.92
N ILE A 263 -19.46 -9.30 -12.80
CA ILE A 263 -20.53 -10.24 -12.45
C ILE A 263 -20.92 -11.11 -13.65
N ASP A 264 -21.05 -12.41 -13.45
CA ASP A 264 -21.74 -13.29 -14.41
C ASP A 264 -23.25 -13.04 -14.32
N LEU A 265 -23.72 -12.09 -15.13
CA LEU A 265 -25.07 -11.52 -15.03
C LEU A 265 -26.16 -12.48 -15.52
N ASN A 266 -25.84 -13.31 -16.52
CA ASN A 266 -26.75 -14.23 -17.19
C ASN A 266 -26.42 -15.70 -16.95
N ARG A 267 -25.45 -16.01 -16.07
CA ARG A 267 -25.01 -17.37 -15.72
C ARG A 267 -24.47 -18.15 -16.92
N ASP A 268 -23.81 -17.44 -17.84
CA ASP A 268 -23.21 -18.04 -19.04
C ASP A 268 -21.70 -18.23 -18.91
N ARG A 269 -21.15 -18.02 -17.70
CA ARG A 269 -19.73 -18.08 -17.34
C ARG A 269 -18.86 -17.00 -18.00
N SER A 270 -19.45 -16.03 -18.69
CA SER A 270 -18.76 -14.82 -19.15
C SER A 270 -19.16 -13.64 -18.27
N MET A 271 -18.20 -13.03 -17.62
CA MET A 271 -18.47 -11.91 -16.73
C MET A 271 -18.75 -10.63 -17.50
N ALA A 272 -19.79 -9.92 -17.08
CA ALA A 272 -20.07 -8.56 -17.46
C ALA A 272 -19.37 -7.57 -16.52
N LEU A 273 -19.01 -6.40 -17.04
CA LEU A 273 -18.41 -5.30 -16.30
C LEU A 273 -19.46 -4.24 -16.00
N VAL A 274 -19.69 -3.99 -14.72
CA VAL A 274 -20.56 -2.94 -14.20
C VAL A 274 -19.70 -1.73 -13.88
N VAL A 275 -19.86 -0.65 -14.64
CA VAL A 275 -19.07 0.58 -14.49
C VAL A 275 -19.99 1.71 -14.03
N THR A 276 -19.65 2.36 -12.93
CA THR A 276 -20.33 3.59 -12.49
C THR A 276 -19.49 4.81 -12.85
N THR A 277 -20.14 5.82 -13.42
CA THR A 277 -19.56 7.13 -13.70
C THR A 277 -20.36 8.23 -13.01
N THR A 278 -19.77 9.41 -12.87
CA THR A 278 -20.43 10.59 -12.30
C THR A 278 -20.18 11.82 -13.15
N GLU A 279 -21.20 12.66 -13.32
CA GLU A 279 -21.04 14.02 -13.86
C GLU A 279 -20.09 14.83 -12.95
N GLU A 280 -19.11 15.51 -13.54
CA GLU A 280 -18.11 16.29 -12.78
C GLU A 280 -18.71 17.42 -11.95
N SER A 281 -19.77 18.07 -12.46
CA SER A 281 -20.34 19.27 -11.84
C SER A 281 -21.37 18.98 -10.74
N SER A 282 -22.12 17.89 -10.87
CA SER A 282 -23.30 17.56 -10.05
C SER A 282 -23.13 16.27 -9.24
N ASN A 283 -22.11 15.47 -9.54
CA ASN A 283 -21.94 14.08 -9.10
C ASN A 283 -23.09 13.15 -9.46
N ARG A 284 -23.99 13.54 -10.38
CA ARG A 284 -25.09 12.68 -10.82
C ARG A 284 -24.54 11.41 -11.48
N PRO A 285 -24.94 10.21 -11.02
CA PRO A 285 -24.38 8.96 -11.51
C PRO A 285 -25.06 8.50 -12.80
N TYR A 286 -24.24 7.87 -13.65
CA TYR A 286 -24.72 7.01 -14.72
C TYR A 286 -23.88 5.75 -14.74
N SER A 287 -24.54 4.62 -14.62
CA SER A 287 -23.91 3.31 -14.66
C SER A 287 -24.15 2.59 -15.98
N PHE A 288 -23.19 1.79 -16.38
CA PHE A 288 -23.14 1.05 -17.64
C PHE A 288 -22.83 -0.41 -17.34
N ILE A 289 -23.35 -1.32 -18.15
CA ILE A 289 -23.01 -2.73 -18.08
C ILE A 289 -22.49 -3.15 -19.45
N TYR A 290 -21.24 -3.61 -19.51
CA TYR A 290 -20.57 -4.07 -20.72
C TYR A 290 -20.36 -5.58 -20.67
N SER A 291 -20.48 -6.26 -21.82
CA SER A 291 -19.92 -7.60 -22.05
C SER A 291 -18.77 -7.48 -23.03
N PHE A 292 -17.77 -8.34 -22.89
CA PHE A 292 -16.65 -8.46 -23.82
C PHE A 292 -16.59 -9.84 -24.52
N LYS A 293 -17.73 -10.54 -24.57
CA LYS A 293 -17.81 -11.91 -25.10
C LYS A 293 -17.28 -12.00 -26.53
N GLY A 294 -16.46 -13.01 -26.79
CA GLY A 294 -15.83 -13.24 -28.09
C GLY A 294 -14.87 -12.12 -28.51
N ASN A 295 -14.20 -11.48 -27.54
CA ASN A 295 -13.30 -10.34 -27.73
C ASN A 295 -13.97 -9.10 -28.36
N LYS A 296 -15.26 -8.89 -28.08
CA LYS A 296 -16.03 -7.78 -28.62
C LYS A 296 -16.82 -7.07 -27.52
N PHE A 297 -16.61 -5.77 -27.38
CA PHE A 297 -17.43 -4.94 -26.51
C PHE A 297 -18.87 -4.83 -27.02
N THR A 298 -19.81 -5.11 -26.12
CA THR A 298 -21.24 -4.86 -26.31
C THR A 298 -21.82 -4.23 -25.05
N THR A 299 -22.73 -3.28 -25.21
CA THR A 299 -23.41 -2.63 -24.09
C THR A 299 -24.67 -3.40 -23.76
N ILE A 300 -24.73 -4.02 -22.58
CA ILE A 300 -25.90 -4.71 -22.05
C ILE A 300 -26.92 -3.69 -21.52
N ALA A 301 -26.44 -2.65 -20.85
CA ALA A 301 -27.26 -1.56 -20.33
C ALA A 301 -26.47 -0.26 -20.36
N ASP A 302 -27.17 0.80 -20.76
CA ASP A 302 -26.60 2.12 -20.96
C ASP A 302 -27.26 3.14 -20.02
N ARG A 303 -26.45 4.06 -19.49
CA ARG A 303 -26.87 5.21 -18.66
C ARG A 303 -27.94 4.92 -17.60
N ILE A 304 -27.75 3.86 -16.81
CA ILE A 304 -28.59 3.55 -15.65
C ILE A 304 -28.48 4.71 -14.64
N PRO A 305 -29.58 5.38 -14.24
CA PRO A 305 -29.55 6.63 -13.47
C PRO A 305 -29.35 6.40 -11.96
N TYR A 306 -28.55 5.41 -11.60
CA TYR A 306 -28.27 4.99 -10.22
C TYR A 306 -26.76 4.73 -10.09
N TYR A 307 -26.23 4.84 -8.87
CA TYR A 307 -24.96 4.18 -8.54
C TYR A 307 -25.21 2.68 -8.57
N VAL A 308 -24.42 1.90 -9.31
CA VAL A 308 -24.60 0.46 -9.43
C VAL A 308 -23.29 -0.26 -9.11
N SER A 309 -23.39 -1.32 -8.31
CA SER A 309 -22.27 -2.15 -7.89
C SER A 309 -22.70 -3.61 -7.79
N VAL A 310 -21.77 -4.47 -7.40
CA VAL A 310 -22.00 -5.89 -7.15
C VAL A 310 -21.66 -6.19 -5.71
N MET A 311 -22.59 -6.82 -4.99
CA MET A 311 -22.39 -7.28 -3.62
C MET A 311 -22.70 -8.77 -3.51
N ARG A 312 -21.98 -9.48 -2.63
CA ARG A 312 -22.30 -10.86 -2.27
C ARG A 312 -23.28 -10.85 -1.10
N VAL A 313 -24.57 -11.00 -1.41
CA VAL A 313 -25.66 -10.79 -0.43
C VAL A 313 -26.05 -12.12 0.25
N PRO A 314 -26.23 -12.14 1.58
CA PRO A 314 -26.71 -13.32 2.31
C PRO A 314 -28.13 -13.76 1.85
N PRO A 315 -28.53 -15.03 2.09
CA PRO A 315 -27.77 -16.08 2.78
C PRO A 315 -26.82 -16.86 1.86
N THR A 316 -26.97 -16.75 0.54
CA THR A 316 -26.19 -17.53 -0.43
C THR A 316 -24.85 -16.89 -0.78
N TYR A 317 -24.67 -15.60 -0.45
CA TYR A 317 -23.51 -14.78 -0.85
C TYR A 317 -23.25 -14.79 -2.37
N SER A 318 -24.31 -15.00 -3.14
CA SER A 318 -24.24 -14.92 -4.60
C SER A 318 -23.99 -13.47 -5.01
N PRO A 319 -23.07 -13.21 -5.96
CA PRO A 319 -22.92 -11.90 -6.56
C PRO A 319 -24.27 -11.38 -7.06
N THR A 320 -24.66 -10.22 -6.56
CA THR A 320 -25.97 -9.60 -6.80
C THR A 320 -25.77 -8.17 -7.23
N LEU A 321 -26.43 -7.78 -8.32
CA LEU A 321 -26.43 -6.40 -8.76
C LEU A 321 -27.23 -5.55 -7.77
N VAL A 322 -26.60 -4.51 -7.25
CA VAL A 322 -27.22 -3.58 -6.28
C VAL A 322 -27.11 -2.16 -6.79
N GLY A 323 -28.06 -1.32 -6.37
CA GLY A 323 -28.10 0.06 -6.75
C GLY A 323 -28.52 0.99 -5.62
N GLN A 324 -28.18 2.26 -5.80
CA GLN A 324 -28.51 3.33 -4.87
C GLN A 324 -28.86 4.59 -5.65
N GLY A 325 -29.90 5.27 -5.21
CA GLY A 325 -30.32 6.54 -5.80
C GLY A 325 -29.30 7.65 -5.56
N TRP A 326 -29.37 8.69 -6.38
CA TRP A 326 -28.60 9.91 -6.21
C TRP A 326 -29.40 10.94 -5.41
N ASP A 327 -28.70 11.69 -4.57
CA ASP A 327 -29.23 12.82 -3.82
C ASP A 327 -28.28 14.00 -3.98
N SER A 328 -28.78 15.15 -4.44
CA SER A 328 -27.94 16.32 -4.72
C SER A 328 -27.30 16.94 -3.47
N LEU A 329 -27.87 16.67 -2.29
CA LEU A 329 -27.39 17.19 -1.01
C LEU A 329 -26.57 16.17 -0.23
N LYS A 330 -26.84 14.88 -0.38
CA LYS A 330 -26.17 13.79 0.37
C LYS A 330 -25.25 12.92 -0.47
N LEU A 331 -25.14 13.18 -1.78
CA LEU A 331 -24.60 12.30 -2.82
C LEU A 331 -25.42 11.03 -3.04
N PHE A 332 -25.68 10.30 -1.96
CA PHE A 332 -26.37 9.03 -1.98
C PHE A 332 -27.76 9.16 -1.35
N ALA A 333 -28.78 8.78 -2.11
CA ALA A 333 -30.12 8.62 -1.56
C ALA A 333 -30.13 7.48 -0.52
N PRO A 334 -30.94 7.56 0.54
CA PRO A 334 -30.98 6.54 1.57
C PRO A 334 -31.38 5.15 1.04
N GLY A 335 -30.60 4.15 1.43
CA GLY A 335 -30.89 2.73 1.21
C GLY A 335 -30.27 2.18 -0.07
N VAL A 336 -29.57 1.05 0.09
CA VAL A 336 -29.11 0.21 -1.02
C VAL A 336 -30.19 -0.81 -1.33
N ARG A 337 -30.42 -1.07 -2.62
CA ARG A 337 -31.48 -1.96 -3.10
C ARG A 337 -30.92 -2.94 -4.11
N ILE A 338 -31.47 -4.14 -4.14
CA ILE A 338 -31.23 -5.11 -5.21
C ILE A 338 -31.78 -4.53 -6.51
N MET A 339 -30.99 -4.60 -7.59
CA MET A 339 -31.43 -4.17 -8.91
C MET A 339 -32.28 -5.25 -9.56
N THR A 340 -33.38 -4.83 -10.17
CA THR A 340 -34.26 -5.69 -10.97
C THR A 340 -34.27 -5.23 -12.41
N LYS A 341 -34.35 -6.18 -13.35
CA LYS A 341 -34.53 -5.85 -14.77
C LYS A 341 -36.01 -5.94 -15.12
N GLN A 342 -36.61 -4.82 -15.52
CA GLN A 342 -38.02 -4.69 -15.94
C GLN A 342 -38.05 -3.98 -17.29
N ASP A 343 -38.75 -4.56 -18.27
CA ASP A 343 -38.86 -4.01 -19.64
C ASP A 343 -37.51 -3.61 -20.26
N GLY A 344 -36.49 -4.45 -20.04
CA GLY A 344 -35.13 -4.22 -20.54
C GLY A 344 -34.31 -3.19 -19.73
N LYS A 345 -34.92 -2.48 -18.76
CA LYS A 345 -34.26 -1.46 -17.94
C LYS A 345 -33.97 -1.98 -16.53
N PHE A 346 -32.88 -1.47 -15.95
CA PHE A 346 -32.51 -1.77 -14.58
C PHE A 346 -33.11 -0.74 -13.62
N THR A 347 -33.87 -1.21 -12.63
CA THR A 347 -34.58 -0.39 -11.63
C THR A 347 -34.26 -0.87 -10.21
N LEU A 348 -34.49 0.01 -9.23
CA LEU A 348 -34.28 -0.30 -7.81
C LEU A 348 -35.43 -1.15 -7.27
N GLY A 349 -35.14 -2.38 -6.84
CA GLY A 349 -36.09 -3.30 -6.23
C GLY A 349 -36.00 -3.32 -4.69
N THR A 350 -35.89 -4.52 -4.12
CA THR A 350 -35.93 -4.78 -2.67
C THR A 350 -34.79 -4.07 -1.94
N ARG A 351 -35.10 -3.42 -0.82
CA ARG A 351 -34.11 -2.77 0.05
C ARG A 351 -33.35 -3.80 0.89
N LEU A 352 -32.03 -3.62 0.97
CA LEU A 352 -31.15 -4.38 1.85
C LEU A 352 -31.17 -3.79 3.27
N ASP A 353 -31.12 -4.66 4.28
CA ASP A 353 -30.96 -4.29 5.68
C ASP A 353 -29.49 -3.92 5.94
N LEU A 354 -29.14 -2.65 5.72
CA LEU A 354 -27.80 -2.11 5.93
C LEU A 354 -27.83 -0.94 6.92
N PRO A 355 -26.75 -0.73 7.69
CA PRO A 355 -26.64 0.36 8.66
C PRO A 355 -26.63 1.73 7.96
N THR A 356 -26.93 2.77 8.74
CA THR A 356 -26.83 4.16 8.27
C THR A 356 -25.40 4.47 7.81
N GLY A 357 -25.28 5.10 6.63
CA GLY A 357 -24.00 5.39 5.99
C GLY A 357 -23.52 4.30 5.02
N ALA A 358 -24.22 3.17 4.93
CA ALA A 358 -23.94 2.17 3.91
C ALA A 358 -24.27 2.68 2.51
N THR A 359 -23.37 2.39 1.58
CA THR A 359 -23.50 2.64 0.14
C THR A 359 -23.27 1.34 -0.63
N VAL A 360 -23.57 1.36 -1.92
CA VAL A 360 -23.26 0.23 -2.83
C VAL A 360 -21.75 -0.09 -2.94
N PHE A 361 -20.87 0.78 -2.42
CA PHE A 361 -19.43 0.66 -2.59
C PHE A 361 -18.67 0.29 -1.33
N ASN A 362 -19.23 0.54 -0.14
CA ASN A 362 -18.47 0.49 1.12
C ASN A 362 -18.82 -0.69 2.03
N CYS A 363 -19.60 -1.66 1.57
CA CYS A 363 -20.08 -2.77 2.39
C CYS A 363 -19.72 -4.14 1.80
N VAL A 364 -19.37 -5.09 2.67
CA VAL A 364 -19.24 -6.52 2.32
C VAL A 364 -19.63 -7.39 3.52
N TRP A 365 -20.26 -8.52 3.27
CA TRP A 365 -20.47 -9.51 4.34
C TRP A 365 -19.25 -10.43 4.45
N LEU A 366 -18.80 -10.64 5.68
CA LEU A 366 -17.90 -11.71 6.07
C LEU A 366 -18.78 -12.90 6.50
N PRO A 367 -18.88 -13.97 5.68
CA PRO A 367 -19.71 -15.11 6.02
C PRO A 367 -19.31 -15.76 7.33
N ALA A 368 -20.28 -16.38 8.00
CA ALA A 368 -20.01 -17.17 9.19
C ALA A 368 -19.07 -18.33 8.82
N GLY A 369 -17.86 -18.32 9.38
CA GLY A 369 -16.93 -19.44 9.24
C GLY A 369 -17.38 -20.66 10.05
N LYS A 370 -16.68 -21.78 9.89
CA LYS A 370 -16.96 -23.04 10.62
C LYS A 370 -16.98 -22.88 12.15
N ASN A 371 -16.28 -21.87 12.64
CA ASN A 371 -16.13 -21.56 14.06
C ASN A 371 -17.36 -20.91 14.71
N GLY A 372 -18.47 -20.72 13.98
CA GLY A 372 -19.75 -20.33 14.57
C GLY A 372 -19.82 -18.90 15.12
N LYS A 373 -18.88 -18.03 14.76
CA LYS A 373 -18.80 -16.63 15.25
C LYS A 373 -19.88 -15.69 14.67
N GLY A 374 -20.85 -16.26 13.95
CA GLY A 374 -21.88 -15.55 13.19
C GLY A 374 -21.35 -14.89 11.94
N GLU A 375 -22.25 -14.34 11.13
CA GLU A 375 -21.93 -13.47 9.98
C GLU A 375 -21.66 -12.05 10.49
N GLN A 376 -20.72 -11.35 9.84
CA GLN A 376 -20.47 -9.92 10.09
C GLN A 376 -20.69 -9.11 8.81
N LEU A 377 -21.37 -7.99 8.92
CA LEU A 377 -21.39 -6.96 7.89
C LEU A 377 -20.24 -5.97 8.15
N VAL A 378 -19.31 -5.90 7.21
CA VAL A 378 -18.21 -4.94 7.17
C VAL A 378 -18.69 -3.68 6.45
N MET A 379 -18.47 -2.50 7.04
CA MET A 379 -18.69 -1.21 6.40
C MET A 379 -17.45 -0.32 6.54
N LEU A 380 -16.93 0.18 5.42
CA LEU A 380 -15.92 1.24 5.40
C LEU A 380 -16.59 2.62 5.54
N THR A 381 -16.16 3.40 6.52
CA THR A 381 -16.67 4.75 6.77
C THR A 381 -15.97 5.79 5.88
N ASP A 382 -16.53 6.99 5.83
CA ASP A 382 -15.97 8.12 5.07
C ASP A 382 -14.59 8.57 5.60
N ASP A 383 -14.28 8.32 6.88
CA ASP A 383 -12.96 8.52 7.48
C ASP A 383 -12.04 7.29 7.35
N GLU A 384 -12.42 6.36 6.47
CA GLU A 384 -11.68 5.17 6.07
C GLU A 384 -11.45 4.14 7.18
N ARG A 385 -12.27 4.14 8.23
CA ARG A 385 -12.27 3.10 9.26
C ARG A 385 -13.24 1.99 8.91
N ILE A 386 -13.02 0.81 9.47
CA ILE A 386 -13.93 -0.32 9.30
C ILE A 386 -14.82 -0.42 10.54
N LYS A 387 -16.13 -0.49 10.31
CA LYS A 387 -17.13 -0.88 11.30
C LYS A 387 -17.62 -2.30 10.99
N LEU A 388 -17.79 -3.10 12.03
CA LEU A 388 -18.43 -4.41 11.93
C LEU A 388 -19.78 -4.39 12.61
N PHE A 389 -20.77 -4.95 11.91
CA PHE A 389 -22.12 -5.10 12.41
C PHE A 389 -22.52 -6.58 12.42
N GLN A 390 -23.37 -6.97 13.36
CA GLN A 390 -23.85 -8.34 13.49
C GLN A 390 -25.35 -8.39 13.80
N GLY A 391 -26.00 -9.45 13.30
CA GLY A 391 -27.40 -9.73 13.55
C GLY A 391 -28.36 -8.82 12.77
N HIS A 392 -29.65 -9.15 12.86
CA HIS A 392 -30.70 -8.35 12.25
C HIS A 392 -30.77 -6.96 12.89
N GLY A 393 -30.93 -5.90 12.09
CA GLY A 393 -30.89 -4.52 12.57
C GLY A 393 -29.48 -3.95 12.74
N ASN A 394 -28.43 -4.68 12.33
CA ASN A 394 -27.05 -4.19 12.23
C ASN A 394 -26.50 -3.64 13.56
N THR A 395 -26.34 -4.49 14.56
CA THR A 395 -25.72 -4.08 15.85
C THR A 395 -24.23 -3.87 15.66
N LEU A 396 -23.71 -2.68 15.99
CA LEU A 396 -22.28 -2.37 15.90
C LEU A 396 -21.51 -3.17 16.96
N VAL A 397 -20.57 -4.01 16.53
CA VAL A 397 -19.75 -4.85 17.42
C VAL A 397 -18.28 -4.44 17.46
N HIS A 398 -17.78 -3.76 16.43
CA HIS A 398 -16.37 -3.33 16.40
C HIS A 398 -16.16 -2.10 15.50
N THR A 399 -15.14 -1.30 15.80
CA THR A 399 -14.65 -0.20 14.94
C THR A 399 -13.12 -0.17 14.99
N THR A 400 -12.47 -0.12 13.83
CA THR A 400 -11.00 -0.11 13.76
C THR A 400 -10.41 1.25 14.13
N MET A 401 -9.26 1.21 14.82
CA MET A 401 -8.43 2.39 15.04
C MET A 401 -7.57 2.76 13.83
N GLU A 402 -7.38 1.81 12.91
CA GLU A 402 -6.66 2.03 11.66
C GLU A 402 -7.58 2.51 10.53
N ARG A 403 -6.98 3.26 9.58
CA ARG A 403 -7.60 3.67 8.32
C ARG A 403 -7.14 2.78 7.16
N TYR A 404 -8.07 2.44 6.28
CA TYR A 404 -7.93 1.50 5.16
C TYR A 404 -8.37 2.15 3.82
N SER A 405 -8.49 1.39 2.73
CA SER A 405 -8.80 1.89 1.38
C SER A 405 -7.72 2.82 0.82
N GLY A 406 -7.70 4.12 1.12
CA GLY A 406 -6.67 5.01 0.59
C GLY A 406 -6.85 5.35 -0.89
N SER A 407 -8.08 5.34 -1.42
CA SER A 407 -8.33 5.66 -2.83
C SER A 407 -8.02 7.13 -3.15
N ALA A 408 -7.50 7.39 -4.35
CA ALA A 408 -7.32 8.75 -4.86
C ALA A 408 -8.53 9.23 -5.70
N THR A 409 -9.39 8.31 -6.13
CA THR A 409 -10.61 8.59 -6.89
C THR A 409 -11.69 9.09 -5.94
N GLY A 410 -12.36 10.19 -6.29
CA GLY A 410 -13.41 10.75 -5.43
C GLY A 410 -14.26 11.82 -6.09
N MET A 411 -15.36 12.15 -5.43
CA MET A 411 -16.32 13.18 -5.79
C MET A 411 -16.13 14.41 -4.90
N ASP A 412 -16.03 15.59 -5.50
CA ASP A 412 -16.09 16.86 -4.76
C ASP A 412 -17.55 17.17 -4.43
N HIS A 413 -17.85 17.30 -3.14
CA HIS A 413 -19.19 17.52 -2.62
C HIS A 413 -19.26 18.76 -1.75
N TYR A 414 -20.06 19.72 -2.17
CA TYR A 414 -20.30 20.95 -1.44
C TYR A 414 -21.52 20.79 -0.54
N LYS A 415 -21.34 20.99 0.76
CA LYS A 415 -22.45 21.04 1.71
C LYS A 415 -23.16 22.39 1.58
N GLY A 416 -24.15 22.48 0.70
CA GLY A 416 -25.07 23.62 0.62
C GLY A 416 -26.23 23.47 1.60
N MET A 417 -26.75 24.59 2.13
CA MET A 417 -28.05 24.58 2.80
C MET A 417 -29.17 24.48 1.77
N PRO A 418 -30.21 23.66 1.98
CA PRO A 418 -31.35 23.58 1.06
C PRO A 418 -31.93 24.97 0.77
N GLY A 419 -32.00 25.36 -0.51
CA GLY A 419 -32.56 26.65 -0.94
C GLY A 419 -31.57 27.82 -0.99
N LEU A 420 -30.33 27.65 -0.53
CA LEU A 420 -29.25 28.63 -0.70
C LEU A 420 -28.19 28.03 -1.61
N GLY A 421 -27.79 28.77 -2.65
CA GLY A 421 -26.73 28.35 -3.57
C GLY A 421 -25.42 28.06 -2.83
N VAL A 422 -24.57 27.22 -3.42
CA VAL A 422 -23.23 26.95 -2.91
C VAL A 422 -22.30 28.04 -3.42
N ASP A 423 -21.68 28.80 -2.51
CA ASP A 423 -20.58 29.69 -2.87
C ASP A 423 -19.28 28.89 -3.00
N LYS A 424 -18.95 28.51 -4.25
CA LYS A 424 -17.74 27.76 -4.59
C LYS A 424 -16.45 28.57 -4.41
N ALA A 425 -16.53 29.89 -4.21
CA ALA A 425 -15.36 30.75 -4.03
C ALA A 425 -14.80 30.70 -2.59
N TYR A 426 -15.65 30.45 -1.60
CA TYR A 426 -15.27 30.49 -0.18
C TYR A 426 -15.39 29.14 0.54
N GLN A 427 -16.19 28.19 0.02
CA GLN A 427 -16.36 26.89 0.65
C GLN A 427 -15.49 25.81 -0.02
N LEU A 428 -14.57 25.22 0.74
CA LEU A 428 -13.85 24.03 0.29
C LEU A 428 -14.82 22.83 0.27
N PRO A 429 -14.95 22.10 -0.85
CA PRO A 429 -15.83 20.93 -0.91
C PRO A 429 -15.30 19.83 0.02
N SER A 430 -16.22 19.13 0.69
CA SER A 430 -15.94 17.83 1.28
C SER A 430 -15.70 16.81 0.16
N LYS A 431 -14.77 15.86 0.32
CA LYS A 431 -14.56 14.81 -0.67
C LYS A 431 -15.12 13.48 -0.18
N TYR A 432 -15.92 12.82 -1.02
CA TYR A 432 -16.23 11.40 -0.87
C TYR A 432 -15.29 10.62 -1.79
N TYR A 433 -14.49 9.72 -1.21
CA TYR A 433 -13.56 8.91 -1.98
C TYR A 433 -14.18 7.55 -2.30
N ALA A 434 -13.96 7.07 -3.52
CA ALA A 434 -14.40 5.75 -3.94
C ALA A 434 -13.73 4.69 -3.05
N PRO A 435 -14.48 3.91 -2.25
CA PRO A 435 -13.89 2.81 -1.48
C PRO A 435 -13.20 1.82 -2.42
N MET A 436 -11.94 1.49 -2.13
CA MET A 436 -11.32 0.30 -2.73
C MET A 436 -12.11 -0.94 -2.32
N ARG A 437 -12.05 -1.98 -3.16
CA ARG A 437 -12.81 -3.20 -2.97
C ARG A 437 -12.47 -3.85 -1.62
N LEU A 438 -13.52 -4.12 -0.85
CA LEU A 438 -13.47 -4.99 0.31
C LEU A 438 -13.74 -6.41 -0.15
N ILE A 439 -12.79 -7.33 0.04
CA ILE A 439 -12.91 -8.71 -0.43
C ILE A 439 -13.02 -9.65 0.76
N ALA A 440 -14.18 -10.29 0.92
CA ALA A 440 -14.34 -11.41 1.85
C ALA A 440 -13.99 -12.72 1.14
N ALA A 441 -12.97 -13.43 1.61
CA ALA A 441 -12.49 -14.66 0.99
C ALA A 441 -12.02 -15.70 2.02
N ASP A 442 -12.38 -16.96 1.77
CA ASP A 442 -11.81 -18.14 2.45
C ASP A 442 -10.64 -18.67 1.63
N ILE A 443 -9.45 -18.13 1.91
CA ILE A 443 -8.24 -18.50 1.20
C ILE A 443 -7.77 -19.87 1.68
N GLY A 444 -7.72 -20.83 0.75
CA GLY A 444 -7.38 -22.22 1.04
C GLY A 444 -8.55 -23.12 1.43
N ASN A 445 -9.80 -22.67 1.25
CA ASN A 445 -11.00 -23.45 1.54
C ASN A 445 -11.03 -24.02 2.97
N THR A 446 -10.50 -23.25 3.92
CA THR A 446 -10.39 -23.64 5.33
C THR A 446 -11.74 -23.59 6.04
N GLY A 447 -12.65 -22.75 5.54
CA GLY A 447 -13.89 -22.35 6.17
C GLY A 447 -13.75 -21.10 7.03
N ASP A 448 -12.57 -20.47 7.07
CA ASP A 448 -12.30 -19.24 7.82
C ASP A 448 -12.12 -18.06 6.85
N TYR A 449 -13.16 -17.23 6.78
CA TYR A 449 -13.15 -16.04 5.93
C TYR A 449 -12.25 -14.94 6.49
N THR A 450 -11.53 -14.31 5.58
CA THR A 450 -10.73 -13.11 5.83
C THR A 450 -11.26 -11.94 5.01
N LEU A 451 -11.13 -10.74 5.54
CA LEU A 451 -11.33 -9.49 4.84
C LEU A 451 -9.98 -9.01 4.29
N LEU A 452 -9.82 -9.03 2.97
CA LEU A 452 -8.71 -8.36 2.32
C LEU A 452 -9.03 -6.90 2.08
N VAL A 453 -8.11 -6.03 2.48
CA VAL A 453 -8.27 -4.59 2.35
C VAL A 453 -6.91 -3.90 2.21
N ASN A 454 -6.86 -2.83 1.42
CA ASN A 454 -5.65 -2.01 1.32
C ASN A 454 -5.47 -1.14 2.58
N LYS A 455 -4.23 -1.12 3.08
CA LYS A 455 -3.72 -0.22 4.11
C LYS A 455 -2.80 0.81 3.44
N PRO A 456 -3.26 2.06 3.21
CA PRO A 456 -2.38 3.10 2.69
C PRO A 456 -1.31 3.50 3.71
N ILE A 457 -0.09 3.76 3.23
CA ILE A 457 1.03 4.27 4.03
C ILE A 457 1.48 5.61 3.46
N SER A 458 1.22 6.67 4.22
CA SER A 458 1.67 8.03 3.91
C SER A 458 1.76 8.86 5.16
N THR A 459 2.95 9.37 5.48
CA THR A 459 3.14 10.29 6.61
C THR A 459 2.37 11.60 6.41
N ALA A 460 2.24 12.08 5.17
CA ALA A 460 1.53 13.30 4.85
C ALA A 460 0.00 13.13 4.93
N ALA A 461 -0.54 12.00 4.44
CA ALA A 461 -1.98 11.74 4.51
C ALA A 461 -2.51 11.55 5.94
N GLN A 462 -1.64 11.31 6.92
CA GLN A 462 -2.02 11.29 8.35
C GLN A 462 -2.38 12.68 8.89
N PHE A 463 -1.83 13.75 8.32
CA PHE A 463 -2.07 15.13 8.75
C PHE A 463 -2.98 15.91 7.78
N PHE A 464 -3.11 15.44 6.53
CA PHE A 464 -3.89 16.11 5.49
C PHE A 464 -4.87 15.13 4.83
N ASP A 465 -6.13 15.11 5.27
CA ASP A 465 -7.14 14.16 4.77
C ASP A 465 -7.40 14.27 3.26
N ARG A 466 -7.09 15.41 2.62
CA ARG A 466 -7.21 15.60 1.16
C ARG A 466 -5.97 15.18 0.37
N TYR A 467 -4.83 14.96 1.04
CA TYR A 467 -3.60 14.52 0.39
C TYR A 467 -3.66 13.02 0.11
N ARG A 468 -4.12 12.66 -1.09
CA ARG A 468 -4.28 11.27 -1.53
C ARG A 468 -3.09 10.76 -2.36
N PHE A 469 -1.87 11.05 -1.91
CA PHE A 469 -0.68 10.41 -2.46
C PHE A 469 -0.09 9.46 -1.43
N PHE A 470 -0.07 8.19 -1.80
CA PHE A 470 0.38 7.10 -0.95
C PHE A 470 1.64 6.50 -1.59
N PRO A 471 2.84 6.88 -1.14
CA PRO A 471 4.08 6.35 -1.73
C PRO A 471 4.23 4.85 -1.49
N GLN A 472 3.55 4.31 -0.48
CA GLN A 472 3.55 2.91 -0.12
C GLN A 472 2.13 2.44 0.25
N GLY A 473 1.88 1.14 0.09
CA GLY A 473 0.69 0.46 0.58
C GLY A 473 1.01 -0.95 1.05
N GLU A 474 0.12 -1.54 1.85
CA GLU A 474 0.14 -2.94 2.25
C GLU A 474 -1.27 -3.51 2.04
N VAL A 475 -1.40 -4.75 1.57
CA VAL A 475 -2.70 -5.45 1.62
C VAL A 475 -2.74 -6.26 2.90
N HIS A 476 -3.77 -6.03 3.71
CA HIS A 476 -3.98 -6.71 4.98
C HIS A 476 -5.10 -7.74 4.81
N ALA A 477 -4.90 -8.93 5.37
CA ALA A 477 -5.93 -9.95 5.53
C ALA A 477 -6.36 -9.98 6.99
N LEU A 478 -7.55 -9.44 7.26
CA LEU A 478 -8.11 -9.35 8.60
C LEU A 478 -9.09 -10.49 8.85
N TYR A 479 -9.16 -10.99 10.08
CA TYR A 479 -10.13 -12.02 10.48
C TYR A 479 -10.86 -11.59 11.75
N TRP A 480 -12.10 -12.04 11.90
CA TRP A 480 -12.88 -11.81 13.11
C TRP A 480 -12.52 -12.83 14.19
N ASP A 481 -11.94 -12.36 15.30
CA ASP A 481 -11.55 -13.23 16.41
C ASP A 481 -12.68 -13.47 17.42
N GLY A 482 -13.77 -12.70 17.36
CA GLY A 482 -14.89 -12.73 18.32
C GLY A 482 -15.02 -11.43 19.13
N VAL A 483 -13.97 -10.59 19.14
CA VAL A 483 -13.91 -9.30 19.86
C VAL A 483 -13.49 -8.17 18.92
N GLY A 484 -12.56 -8.43 17.99
CA GLY A 484 -12.01 -7.47 17.07
C GLY A 484 -11.60 -8.06 15.72
N LEU A 485 -11.19 -7.17 14.81
CA LEU A 485 -10.48 -7.58 13.60
C LEU A 485 -9.00 -7.77 13.91
N GLY A 486 -8.55 -9.02 13.90
CA GLY A 486 -7.14 -9.39 14.01
C GLY A 486 -6.47 -9.48 12.63
N LEU A 487 -5.16 -9.24 12.56
CA LEU A 487 -4.38 -9.43 11.34
C LEU A 487 -4.00 -10.91 11.18
N LYS A 488 -4.42 -11.56 10.10
CA LYS A 488 -4.01 -12.93 9.76
C LYS A 488 -2.67 -12.94 9.02
N TRP A 489 -2.52 -12.05 8.05
CA TRP A 489 -1.26 -11.82 7.33
C TRP A 489 -1.33 -10.49 6.59
N LYS A 490 -0.19 -10.00 6.11
CA LYS A 490 -0.11 -8.83 5.22
C LYS A 490 0.97 -8.99 4.18
N THR A 491 0.87 -8.24 3.10
CA THR A 491 1.97 -8.12 2.14
C THR A 491 3.11 -7.30 2.73
N ARG A 492 4.33 -7.48 2.20
CA ARG A 492 5.36 -6.43 2.29
C ARG A 492 4.84 -5.11 1.73
N ARG A 493 5.53 -4.03 2.09
CA ARG A 493 5.27 -2.71 1.53
C ARG A 493 5.42 -2.71 0.01
N ILE A 494 4.33 -2.38 -0.65
CA ILE A 494 4.24 -2.21 -2.09
C ILE A 494 4.58 -0.75 -2.39
N ARG A 495 5.50 -0.52 -3.34
CA ARG A 495 5.87 0.84 -3.76
C ARG A 495 4.86 1.35 -4.79
N GLY A 496 4.36 2.57 -4.57
CA GLY A 496 3.30 3.17 -5.37
C GLY A 496 1.97 3.24 -4.60
N SER A 497 1.04 4.02 -5.13
CA SER A 497 -0.32 4.11 -4.59
C SER A 497 -1.11 2.92 -5.12
N VAL A 498 -1.62 2.08 -4.22
CA VAL A 498 -2.59 1.06 -4.61
C VAL A 498 -3.81 1.76 -5.20
N ALA A 499 -4.29 1.28 -6.33
CA ALA A 499 -5.50 1.78 -7.00
C ALA A 499 -6.68 0.86 -6.70
N GLU A 500 -6.47 -0.45 -6.81
CA GLU A 500 -7.48 -1.48 -6.53
C GLU A 500 -6.81 -2.83 -6.25
N ILE A 501 -7.53 -3.72 -5.58
CA ILE A 501 -7.14 -5.13 -5.36
C ILE A 501 -8.19 -6.09 -5.91
N ASP A 502 -7.74 -7.27 -6.34
CA ASP A 502 -8.63 -8.38 -6.72
C ASP A 502 -8.04 -9.74 -6.31
N LEU A 503 -8.90 -10.77 -6.31
CA LEU A 503 -8.50 -12.17 -6.12
C LEU A 503 -8.91 -12.98 -7.34
N ALA A 504 -7.94 -13.45 -8.10
CA ALA A 504 -8.15 -14.29 -9.28
C ALA A 504 -6.85 -14.98 -9.69
N ASP A 505 -6.96 -16.07 -10.44
CA ASP A 505 -5.85 -16.67 -11.18
C ASP A 505 -5.56 -15.79 -12.40
N VAL A 506 -4.65 -14.83 -12.27
CA VAL A 506 -4.50 -13.73 -13.26
C VAL A 506 -3.66 -14.15 -14.47
N ASN A 507 -2.77 -15.11 -14.28
CA ASN A 507 -1.87 -15.63 -15.31
C ASN A 507 -2.37 -16.98 -15.89
N ASN A 508 -3.50 -17.49 -15.40
CA ASN A 508 -4.15 -18.72 -15.85
C ASN A 508 -3.30 -19.98 -15.62
N ASP A 509 -2.59 -20.04 -14.49
CA ASP A 509 -1.76 -21.19 -14.10
C ASP A 509 -2.46 -22.15 -13.12
N GLY A 510 -3.69 -21.84 -12.71
CA GLY A 510 -4.50 -22.61 -11.76
C GLY A 510 -4.29 -22.24 -10.29
N ILE A 511 -3.40 -21.30 -9.99
CA ILE A 511 -3.13 -20.80 -8.64
C ILE A 511 -3.88 -19.48 -8.45
N LEU A 512 -4.53 -19.33 -7.29
CA LEU A 512 -5.19 -18.07 -6.96
C LEU A 512 -4.14 -16.99 -6.66
N ASP A 513 -4.24 -15.81 -7.26
CA ASP A 513 -3.36 -14.68 -6.94
C ASP A 513 -4.08 -13.59 -6.15
N LEU A 514 -3.32 -12.90 -5.29
CA LEU A 514 -3.63 -11.53 -4.92
C LEU A 514 -3.14 -10.59 -6.01
N VAL A 515 -4.07 -9.97 -6.72
CA VAL A 515 -3.78 -9.02 -7.81
C VAL A 515 -3.90 -7.61 -7.28
N VAL A 516 -2.88 -6.78 -7.51
CA VAL A 516 -2.80 -5.40 -7.02
C VAL A 516 -2.51 -4.46 -8.17
N GLY A 517 -3.44 -3.55 -8.43
CA GLY A 517 -3.26 -2.43 -9.35
C GLY A 517 -2.57 -1.26 -8.64
N LEU A 518 -1.56 -0.69 -9.29
CA LEU A 518 -0.74 0.39 -8.73
C LEU A 518 -0.72 1.59 -9.66
N ASN A 519 -0.83 2.78 -9.08
CA ASN A 519 -0.48 4.05 -9.71
C ASN A 519 0.89 4.52 -9.22
N THR A 520 1.73 4.94 -10.15
CA THR A 520 3.08 5.45 -9.93
C THR A 520 3.27 6.76 -10.69
N SER A 521 4.07 7.66 -10.12
CA SER A 521 4.54 8.86 -10.79
C SER A 521 6.01 8.68 -11.19
N PRO A 522 6.46 9.21 -12.34
CA PRO A 522 7.89 9.28 -12.66
C PRO A 522 8.68 10.01 -11.56
N ASP A 523 9.95 9.64 -11.37
CA ASP A 523 10.83 10.08 -10.26
C ASP A 523 11.06 11.61 -10.18
N LEU A 524 10.61 12.37 -11.18
CA LEU A 524 10.76 13.83 -11.27
C LEU A 524 9.42 14.59 -11.33
N GLY A 525 8.27 13.91 -11.18
CA GLY A 525 6.95 14.56 -11.24
C GLY A 525 6.56 15.15 -12.60
N ILE A 526 7.46 15.13 -13.58
CA ILE A 526 7.25 15.53 -14.98
C ILE A 526 6.97 14.26 -15.80
N GLY A 527 5.71 14.08 -16.19
CA GLY A 527 5.23 12.96 -17.00
C GLY A 527 3.81 12.54 -16.62
N SER A 528 3.13 11.78 -17.49
CA SER A 528 1.81 11.23 -17.19
C SER A 528 1.88 10.22 -16.04
N ARG A 529 0.81 10.14 -15.24
CA ARG A 529 0.66 9.06 -14.25
C ARG A 529 0.72 7.73 -14.98
N GLN A 530 1.47 6.78 -14.42
CA GLN A 530 1.62 5.45 -14.97
C GLN A 530 0.97 4.44 -14.04
N CYS A 531 0.28 3.46 -14.59
CA CYS A 531 -0.20 2.32 -13.82
C CYS A 531 0.55 1.04 -14.16
N MET A 532 0.52 0.08 -13.24
CA MET A 532 1.04 -1.27 -13.45
C MET A 532 0.29 -2.25 -12.55
N ILE A 533 0.41 -3.54 -12.84
CA ILE A 533 -0.19 -4.60 -12.04
C ILE A 533 0.91 -5.47 -11.45
N THR A 534 0.72 -5.85 -10.20
CA THR A 534 1.53 -6.87 -9.53
C THR A 534 0.63 -7.97 -9.01
N ALA A 535 1.05 -9.23 -9.15
CA ALA A 535 0.31 -10.36 -8.62
C ALA A 535 1.19 -11.19 -7.68
N TYR A 536 0.59 -11.74 -6.65
CA TYR A 536 1.23 -12.57 -5.63
C TYR A 536 0.50 -13.91 -5.58
N PRO A 537 1.11 -15.00 -6.07
CA PRO A 537 0.51 -16.32 -5.98
C PRO A 537 0.20 -16.68 -4.53
N LEU A 538 -1.00 -17.19 -4.28
CA LEU A 538 -1.48 -17.64 -2.98
C LEU A 538 -1.54 -19.17 -2.98
N ASP A 539 -0.36 -19.79 -2.99
CA ASP A 539 -0.26 -21.25 -3.07
C ASP A 539 -0.48 -21.89 -1.69
N VAL A 540 -1.64 -22.51 -1.53
CA VAL A 540 -2.05 -23.20 -0.30
C VAL A 540 -1.58 -24.65 -0.24
N SER A 541 -1.09 -25.23 -1.35
CA SER A 541 -0.53 -26.59 -1.36
C SER A 541 0.71 -26.70 -0.47
N ALA A 542 1.38 -25.55 -0.31
CA ALA A 542 2.51 -25.34 0.56
C ALA A 542 2.12 -24.48 1.78
N THR A 543 0.91 -24.58 2.34
CA THR A 543 0.55 -23.81 3.55
C THR A 543 -0.12 -24.69 4.60
N ASN A 544 0.35 -24.67 5.85
CA ASN A 544 -0.42 -25.22 6.98
C ASN A 544 -1.36 -24.13 7.51
N PRO A 545 -2.70 -24.27 7.39
CA PRO A 545 -3.68 -23.24 7.73
C PRO A 545 -3.74 -22.88 9.22
N ASN A 546 -3.09 -23.67 10.08
CA ASN A 546 -3.04 -23.46 11.52
C ASN A 546 -1.76 -22.75 12.00
N VAL A 547 -0.86 -22.34 11.10
CA VAL A 547 0.36 -21.63 11.49
C VAL A 547 -0.01 -20.19 11.86
N PRO A 548 0.20 -19.76 13.11
CA PRO A 548 -0.02 -18.38 13.50
C PRO A 548 0.88 -17.47 12.67
N ALA A 549 0.41 -16.25 12.40
CA ALA A 549 1.34 -15.21 11.98
C ALA A 549 2.42 -15.10 13.06
N ASP A 550 3.68 -15.38 12.74
CA ASP A 550 4.80 -15.01 13.59
C ASP A 550 4.69 -13.50 13.92
N LEU A 551 4.41 -13.18 15.18
CA LEU A 551 4.18 -11.81 15.64
C LEU A 551 5.48 -11.14 16.09
N SER A 552 6.62 -11.85 16.12
CA SER A 552 7.89 -11.28 16.64
C SER A 552 8.45 -10.17 15.76
N ASP A 553 8.10 -10.14 14.47
CA ASP A 553 8.44 -9.05 13.54
C ASP A 553 7.50 -7.83 13.66
N PHE A 554 6.45 -7.90 14.50
CA PHE A 554 5.41 -6.88 14.64
C PHE A 554 5.51 -6.07 15.94
N GLU A 555 6.40 -6.44 16.86
CA GLU A 555 6.79 -5.57 17.96
C GLU A 555 7.72 -4.47 17.45
N ILE A 556 7.13 -3.36 16.99
CA ILE A 556 7.78 -2.08 17.24
C ILE A 556 7.61 -1.85 18.73
N SER A 557 8.66 -2.14 19.49
CA SER A 557 8.77 -1.73 20.89
C SER A 557 8.33 -0.27 20.99
N PRO A 558 7.40 0.08 21.88
CA PRO A 558 7.05 1.48 22.09
C PRO A 558 8.23 2.13 22.78
N ASN A 559 9.09 2.81 22.01
CA ASN A 559 10.03 3.84 22.48
C ASN A 559 10.45 4.76 21.32
#